data_AF-T1PIW4-F1
#
_entry.id   AF-T1PIW4-F1
#
_cell.length_a   1.000
_cell.length_b   1.000
_cell.length_c   1.000
_cell.angle_alpha   90.00
_cell.angle_beta   90.00
_cell.angle_gamma   90.00
#
_symmetry.space_group_name_H-M   'P 1'
#
loop_
_entity.id
_entity.type
_entity.pdbx_description
1 polymer ?
#
loop_
_entity_poly.entity_id
_entity_poly.type
_entity_poly.pdbx_seq_one_letter_code
_entity_poly.pdbx_strand_id
1 'polypeptide(L)'
;MDKELERLRSNNKHLQELLGNKLLLEEQVYDLRSRLEREEGARSEVVALQVQLKHAQEEVKEWVKVAQDHCSPNMLVSPLALRARIEELLQHDVLMASEKNTKASESKTMESELLDYKQKCEIYSKNMEELNVALKRHKAFKDRVQKKLLLVSKERDCYKQLLENFEKDLTISNPIAPDLSSTENQLKTRIEMLEKTLVGYKDMCASLEKELNTAKSLPNSDPTGDQSSVNMSVDANATGYEHFKKELDTLRMENERLRRRKEELELELEHRCLKGDFNMEKYKVVHMRLNPANEAYENADNLIEKLQAEIERLKRKNKKLEEDNEVTQARLNETTNMTMNFKEINQLRGELESMNSKMKKMKECYKSASMEFREVVYMLFGYRIDRVGSNTNYKISSMYAEDPDHYLNFRLNESNMLDMLETPYSATLKSLIETQLVGNKSLPAFLSALTLDLFQKATITLS
;
A
#
# COMPACT_ATOMS: atom_id res chain seq x y z
N MET A 1 -16.26 -15.90 -126.03
CA MET A 1 -16.91 -14.89 -125.15
C MET A 1 -17.94 -15.56 -124.23
N ASP A 2 -19.04 -16.12 -124.74
CA ASP A 2 -20.12 -16.62 -123.84
C ASP A 2 -19.74 -17.85 -122.98
N LYS A 3 -19.05 -18.84 -123.54
CA LYS A 3 -18.57 -20.01 -122.78
C LYS A 3 -17.57 -19.65 -121.67
N GLU A 4 -16.82 -18.57 -121.85
CA GLU A 4 -15.83 -18.10 -120.89
C GLU A 4 -16.49 -17.30 -119.76
N LEU A 5 -17.53 -16.53 -120.08
CA LEU A 5 -18.39 -15.88 -119.08
C LEU A 5 -19.15 -16.91 -118.22
N GLU A 6 -19.68 -17.98 -118.81
CA GLU A 6 -20.30 -19.07 -118.03
C GLU A 6 -19.30 -19.78 -117.12
N ARG A 7 -18.09 -20.05 -117.61
CA ARG A 7 -17.00 -20.63 -116.80
C ARG A 7 -16.61 -19.71 -115.64
N LEU A 8 -16.48 -18.40 -115.88
CA LEU A 8 -16.17 -17.42 -114.84
C LEU A 8 -17.30 -17.27 -113.83
N ARG A 9 -18.57 -17.31 -114.25
CA ARG A 9 -19.74 -17.29 -113.34
C ARG A 9 -19.81 -18.53 -112.47
N SER A 10 -19.58 -19.71 -113.06
CA SER A 10 -19.51 -20.97 -112.31
C SER A 10 -18.35 -20.97 -111.30
N ASN A 11 -17.17 -20.50 -111.72
CA ASN A 11 -16.02 -20.36 -110.84
C ASN A 11 -16.25 -19.34 -109.72
N ASN A 12 -16.92 -18.21 -110.01
CA ASN A 12 -17.26 -17.22 -108.99
C ASN A 12 -18.26 -17.77 -107.97
N LYS A 13 -19.27 -18.52 -108.42
CA LYS A 13 -20.20 -19.23 -107.53
C LYS A 13 -19.48 -20.26 -106.66
N HIS A 14 -18.57 -21.04 -107.24
CA HIS A 14 -17.76 -21.99 -106.49
C HIS A 14 -16.84 -21.31 -105.46
N LEU A 15 -16.22 -20.18 -105.82
CA LEU A 15 -15.41 -19.38 -104.89
C LEU A 15 -16.25 -18.77 -103.77
N GLN A 16 -17.49 -18.32 -104.05
CA GLN A 16 -18.42 -17.84 -103.03
C GLN A 16 -18.84 -18.95 -102.07
N GLU A 17 -19.12 -20.15 -102.57
CA GLU A 17 -19.41 -21.34 -101.74
C GLU A 17 -18.21 -21.74 -100.88
N LEU A 18 -17.00 -21.74 -101.45
CA LEU A 18 -15.76 -22.00 -100.69
C LEU A 18 -15.49 -20.94 -99.63
N LEU A 19 -15.75 -19.66 -99.93
CA LEU A 19 -15.60 -18.56 -98.97
C LEU A 19 -16.62 -18.72 -97.82
N GLY A 20 -17.88 -19.03 -98.14
CA GLY A 20 -18.92 -19.28 -97.13
C GLY A 20 -18.58 -20.47 -96.24
N ASN A 21 -18.11 -21.57 -96.83
CA ASN A 21 -17.64 -22.74 -96.09
C ASN A 21 -16.42 -22.41 -95.21
N LYS A 22 -15.48 -21.60 -95.71
CA LYS A 22 -14.33 -21.15 -94.95
C LYS A 22 -14.74 -20.29 -93.75
N LEU A 23 -15.64 -19.32 -93.94
CA LEU A 23 -16.14 -18.47 -92.86
C LEU A 23 -16.89 -19.28 -91.79
N LEU A 24 -17.71 -20.24 -92.21
CA LEU A 24 -18.40 -21.15 -91.29
C LEU A 24 -17.39 -22.00 -90.50
N LEU A 25 -16.34 -22.50 -91.14
CA LEU A 25 -15.28 -23.24 -90.44
C LEU A 25 -14.49 -22.35 -89.48
N GLU A 26 -14.20 -21.10 -89.85
CA GLU A 26 -13.54 -20.13 -88.96
C GLU A 26 -14.41 -19.81 -87.73
N GLU A 27 -15.72 -19.64 -87.91
CA GLU A 27 -16.67 -19.44 -86.81
C GLU A 27 -16.78 -20.68 -85.91
N GLN A 28 -16.88 -21.88 -86.48
CA GLN A 28 -16.87 -23.14 -85.72
C GLN A 28 -15.57 -23.34 -84.94
N VAL A 29 -14.42 -23.01 -85.54
CA VAL A 29 -13.12 -23.06 -84.86
C VAL A 29 -13.07 -22.03 -83.74
N TYR A 30 -13.62 -20.83 -83.94
CA TYR A 30 -13.71 -19.81 -82.90
C TYR A 30 -14.59 -20.27 -81.72
N ASP A 31 -15.79 -20.81 -81.99
CA ASP A 31 -16.67 -21.35 -80.93
C ASP A 31 -16.00 -22.51 -80.19
N LEU A 32 -15.38 -23.45 -80.90
CA LEU A 32 -14.66 -24.57 -80.28
C LEU A 32 -13.48 -24.08 -79.43
N ARG A 33 -12.73 -23.07 -79.86
CA ARG A 33 -11.65 -22.46 -79.07
C ARG A 33 -12.19 -21.77 -77.82
N SER A 34 -13.26 -20.99 -77.93
CA SER A 34 -13.89 -20.33 -76.78
C SER A 34 -14.46 -21.34 -75.77
N ARG A 35 -15.04 -22.43 -76.27
CA ARG A 35 -15.49 -23.55 -75.42
C ARG A 35 -14.31 -24.25 -74.75
N LEU A 36 -13.22 -24.51 -75.47
CA LEU A 36 -12.02 -25.12 -74.92
C LEU A 36 -11.41 -24.24 -73.81
N GLU A 37 -11.27 -22.93 -74.04
CA GLU A 37 -10.75 -21.99 -73.05
C GLU A 37 -11.63 -21.95 -71.78
N ARG A 38 -12.96 -21.98 -71.93
CA ARG A 38 -13.89 -22.08 -70.79
C ARG A 38 -13.73 -23.38 -70.02
N GLU A 39 -13.61 -24.51 -70.72
CA GLU A 39 -13.41 -25.82 -70.08
C GLU A 39 -12.04 -25.94 -69.41
N GLU A 40 -10.99 -25.37 -70.01
CA GLU A 40 -9.65 -25.29 -69.42
C GLU A 40 -9.63 -24.41 -68.17
N GLY A 41 -10.31 -23.26 -68.21
CA GLY A 41 -10.53 -22.40 -67.05
C GLY A 41 -11.28 -23.12 -65.92
N ALA A 42 -12.39 -23.79 -66.24
CA ALA A 42 -13.15 -24.58 -65.28
C ALA A 42 -12.32 -25.73 -64.68
N ARG A 43 -11.51 -26.42 -65.49
CA ARG A 43 -10.58 -27.45 -64.99
C ARG A 43 -9.53 -26.88 -64.05
N SER A 44 -8.98 -25.71 -64.37
CA SER A 44 -8.02 -25.02 -63.49
C SER A 44 -8.64 -24.69 -62.13
N GLU A 45 -9.87 -24.15 -62.14
CA GLU A 45 -10.62 -23.84 -60.92
C GLU A 45 -10.92 -25.09 -60.09
N VAL A 46 -11.33 -26.20 -60.74
CA VAL A 46 -11.55 -27.48 -60.05
C VAL A 46 -10.28 -27.99 -59.38
N VAL A 47 -9.13 -27.89 -60.03
CA VAL A 47 -7.84 -28.27 -59.42
C VAL A 47 -7.52 -27.37 -58.22
N ALA A 48 -7.71 -26.05 -58.34
CA ALA A 48 -7.49 -25.11 -57.25
C ALA A 48 -8.39 -25.43 -56.03
N LEU A 49 -9.68 -25.68 -56.27
CA LEU A 49 -10.63 -26.06 -55.22
C LEU A 49 -10.29 -27.41 -54.58
N GLN A 50 -9.81 -28.39 -55.34
CA GLN A 50 -9.35 -29.68 -54.80
C GLN A 50 -8.14 -29.52 -53.87
N VAL A 51 -7.20 -28.63 -54.20
CA VAL A 51 -6.05 -28.33 -53.34
C VAL A 51 -6.51 -27.67 -52.05
N GLN A 52 -7.39 -26.66 -52.13
CA GLN A 52 -7.96 -25.99 -50.95
C GLN A 52 -8.74 -26.98 -50.06
N LEU A 53 -9.52 -27.88 -50.66
CA LEU A 53 -10.26 -28.90 -49.93
C LEU A 53 -9.31 -29.86 -49.19
N LYS A 54 -8.23 -30.33 -49.83
CA LYS A 54 -7.23 -31.19 -49.18
C LYS A 54 -6.56 -30.47 -48.02
N HIS A 55 -6.18 -29.22 -48.21
CA HIS A 55 -5.57 -28.42 -47.15
C HIS A 55 -6.50 -28.26 -45.94
N ALA A 56 -7.77 -27.87 -46.17
CA ALA A 56 -8.77 -27.77 -45.09
C ALA A 56 -9.01 -29.13 -44.39
N GLN A 57 -8.99 -30.24 -45.13
CA GLN A 57 -9.09 -31.58 -44.54
C GLN A 57 -7.89 -31.94 -43.66
N GLU A 58 -6.69 -31.51 -44.03
CA GLU A 58 -5.48 -31.72 -43.23
C GLU A 58 -5.52 -30.88 -41.95
N GLU A 59 -5.88 -29.60 -42.03
CA GLU A 59 -6.07 -28.74 -40.86
C GLU A 59 -7.10 -29.31 -39.89
N VAL A 60 -8.26 -29.77 -40.40
CA VAL A 60 -9.29 -30.39 -39.54
C VAL A 60 -8.76 -31.65 -38.85
N LYS A 61 -7.94 -32.46 -39.54
CA LYS A 61 -7.32 -33.65 -38.91
C LYS A 61 -6.36 -33.25 -37.79
N GLU A 62 -5.58 -32.19 -37.96
CA GLU A 62 -4.70 -31.66 -36.91
C GLU A 62 -5.50 -31.16 -35.71
N TRP A 63 -6.55 -30.37 -35.94
CA TRP A 63 -7.45 -29.90 -34.87
C TRP A 63 -8.14 -31.03 -34.12
N VAL A 64 -8.54 -32.10 -34.82
CA VAL A 64 -9.10 -33.29 -34.18
C VAL A 64 -8.07 -34.00 -33.30
N LYS A 65 -6.80 -34.10 -33.73
CA LYS A 65 -5.72 -34.67 -32.90
C LYS A 65 -5.50 -33.86 -31.63
N VAL A 66 -5.37 -32.53 -31.76
CA VAL A 66 -5.23 -31.64 -30.60
C VAL A 66 -6.40 -31.83 -29.63
N ALA A 67 -7.62 -31.93 -30.15
CA ALA A 67 -8.78 -32.10 -29.31
C ALA A 67 -8.87 -33.52 -28.69
N GLN A 68 -8.33 -34.56 -29.33
CA GLN A 68 -8.16 -35.90 -28.74
C GLN A 68 -7.14 -35.90 -27.59
N ASP A 69 -6.03 -35.17 -27.73
CA ASP A 69 -4.98 -35.11 -26.71
C ASP A 69 -5.45 -34.39 -25.43
N HIS A 70 -6.33 -33.39 -25.58
CA HIS A 70 -6.79 -32.55 -24.46
C HIS A 70 -8.14 -32.95 -23.86
N CYS A 71 -8.99 -33.68 -24.60
CA CYS A 71 -10.27 -34.19 -24.09
C CYS A 71 -10.13 -35.60 -23.51
N SER A 72 -11.06 -36.00 -22.62
CA SER A 72 -11.02 -37.33 -22.01
C SER A 72 -11.25 -38.46 -23.04
N PRO A 73 -10.68 -39.67 -22.83
CA PRO A 73 -10.65 -40.76 -23.82
C PRO A 73 -12.02 -41.27 -24.33
N ASN A 74 -13.13 -40.87 -23.71
CA ASN A 74 -14.48 -41.34 -24.02
C ASN A 74 -15.43 -40.22 -24.51
N MET A 75 -14.92 -39.04 -24.83
CA MET A 75 -15.74 -37.91 -25.26
C MET A 75 -15.69 -37.73 -26.77
N LEU A 76 -16.85 -37.51 -27.40
CA LEU A 76 -16.89 -37.18 -28.82
C LEU A 76 -16.17 -35.85 -29.04
N VAL A 77 -15.07 -35.90 -29.78
CA VAL A 77 -14.20 -34.77 -30.04
C VAL A 77 -14.93 -33.79 -30.94
N SER A 78 -15.29 -32.64 -30.37
CA SER A 78 -15.98 -31.56 -31.07
C SER A 78 -15.39 -30.21 -30.68
N PRO A 79 -15.53 -29.17 -31.51
CA PRO A 79 -15.09 -27.83 -31.16
C PRO A 79 -15.69 -27.33 -29.84
N LEU A 80 -16.93 -27.73 -29.53
CA LEU A 80 -17.59 -27.36 -28.29
C LEU A 80 -17.00 -28.08 -27.08
N ALA A 81 -16.64 -29.37 -27.23
CA ALA A 81 -15.92 -30.14 -26.21
C ALA A 81 -14.54 -29.54 -25.91
N LEU A 82 -13.79 -29.14 -26.95
CA LEU A 82 -12.49 -28.49 -26.79
C LEU A 82 -12.63 -27.13 -26.09
N ARG A 83 -13.64 -26.33 -26.48
CA ARG A 83 -13.92 -25.05 -25.83
C ARG A 83 -14.27 -25.21 -24.36
N ALA A 84 -15.15 -26.15 -24.02
CA ALA A 84 -15.51 -26.45 -22.63
C ALA A 84 -14.26 -26.84 -21.82
N ARG A 85 -13.38 -27.66 -22.40
CA ARG A 85 -12.11 -28.04 -21.76
C ARG A 85 -11.18 -26.85 -21.52
N ILE A 86 -11.07 -25.94 -22.48
CA ILE A 86 -10.29 -24.70 -22.32
C ILE A 86 -10.89 -23.83 -21.21
N GLU A 87 -12.23 -23.70 -21.18
CA GLU A 87 -12.93 -22.95 -20.13
C GLU A 87 -12.69 -23.57 -18.74
N GLU A 88 -12.71 -24.90 -18.61
CA GLU A 88 -12.35 -25.61 -17.37
C GLU A 88 -10.90 -25.34 -16.94
N LEU A 89 -9.94 -25.42 -17.86
CA LEU A 89 -8.53 -25.15 -17.57
C LEU A 89 -8.32 -23.70 -17.12
N LEU A 90 -8.95 -22.74 -17.81
CA LEU A 90 -8.88 -21.33 -17.43
C LEU A 90 -9.54 -21.06 -16.07
N GLN A 91 -10.66 -21.70 -15.76
CA GLN A 91 -11.29 -21.61 -14.44
C GLN A 91 -10.39 -22.18 -13.35
N HIS A 92 -9.78 -23.34 -13.59
CA HIS A 92 -8.83 -23.95 -12.67
C HIS A 92 -7.61 -23.05 -12.43
N ASP A 93 -7.04 -22.44 -13.47
CA ASP A 93 -5.90 -21.52 -13.33
C ASP A 93 -6.25 -20.27 -12.53
N VAL A 94 -7.45 -19.71 -12.71
CA VAL A 94 -7.95 -18.58 -11.90
C VAL A 94 -8.10 -18.98 -10.43
N LEU A 95 -8.67 -20.15 -10.15
CA LEU A 95 -8.80 -20.65 -8.78
C LEU A 95 -7.43 -20.87 -8.14
N MET A 96 -6.50 -21.54 -8.81
CA MET A 96 -5.14 -21.77 -8.33
C MET A 96 -4.39 -20.45 -8.08
N ALA A 97 -4.57 -19.45 -8.94
CA ALA A 97 -3.98 -18.12 -8.74
C ALA A 97 -4.57 -17.42 -7.50
N SER A 98 -5.88 -17.54 -7.28
CA SER A 98 -6.55 -16.98 -6.10
C SER A 98 -6.12 -17.67 -4.80
N GLU A 99 -6.00 -19.00 -4.79
CA GLU A 99 -5.52 -19.79 -3.65
C GLU A 99 -4.06 -19.48 -3.34
N LYS A 100 -3.22 -19.35 -4.37
CA LYS A 100 -1.82 -18.94 -4.18
C LYS A 100 -1.71 -17.55 -3.55
N ASN A 101 -2.54 -16.60 -3.98
CA ASN A 101 -2.53 -15.24 -3.44
C ASN A 101 -3.04 -15.19 -2.00
N THR A 102 -4.12 -15.91 -1.68
CA THR A 102 -4.64 -16.00 -0.30
C THR A 102 -3.61 -16.65 0.62
N LYS A 103 -3.02 -17.78 0.23
CA LYS A 103 -1.95 -18.44 1.00
C LYS A 103 -0.72 -17.54 1.18
N ALA A 104 -0.33 -16.78 0.17
CA ALA A 104 0.77 -15.83 0.29
C ALA A 104 0.44 -14.69 1.26
N SER A 105 -0.80 -14.20 1.28
CA SER A 105 -1.24 -13.19 2.26
C SER A 105 -1.28 -13.74 3.68
N GLU A 106 -1.79 -14.97 3.87
CA GLU A 106 -1.80 -15.68 5.16
C GLU A 106 -0.37 -15.91 5.68
N SER A 107 0.57 -16.28 4.80
CA SER A 107 1.98 -16.44 5.18
C SER A 107 2.58 -15.14 5.68
N LYS A 108 2.33 -14.02 4.98
CA LYS A 108 2.83 -12.70 5.38
C LYS A 108 2.25 -12.23 6.71
N THR A 109 0.96 -12.47 6.96
CA THR A 109 0.35 -12.11 8.25
C THR A 109 0.93 -12.96 9.38
N MET A 110 1.08 -14.27 9.16
CA MET A 110 1.70 -15.17 10.14
C MET A 110 3.17 -14.82 10.41
N GLU A 111 3.94 -14.43 9.40
CA GLU A 111 5.32 -13.95 9.56
C GLU A 111 5.40 -12.66 10.39
N SER A 112 4.48 -11.71 10.16
CA SER A 112 4.38 -10.48 10.94
C SER A 112 4.03 -10.77 12.40
N GLU A 113 3.04 -11.64 12.65
CA GLU A 113 2.66 -12.05 14.01
C GLU A 113 3.81 -12.76 14.72
N LEU A 114 4.54 -13.64 14.02
CA LEU A 114 5.73 -14.30 14.55
C LEU A 114 6.81 -13.30 14.96
N LEU A 115 7.02 -12.24 14.16
CA LEU A 115 7.97 -11.19 14.49
C LEU A 115 7.53 -10.42 15.75
N ASP A 116 6.25 -10.06 15.84
CA ASP A 116 5.69 -9.38 17.01
C ASP A 116 5.80 -10.23 18.28
N TYR A 117 5.50 -11.53 18.19
CA TYR A 117 5.65 -12.45 19.31
C TYR A 117 7.12 -12.61 19.73
N LYS A 118 8.05 -12.68 18.77
CA LYS A 118 9.50 -12.71 19.09
C LYS A 118 9.93 -11.46 19.84
N GLN A 119 9.52 -10.27 19.39
CA GLN A 119 9.83 -9.01 20.08
C GLN A 119 9.23 -8.98 21.49
N LYS A 120 7.98 -9.42 21.66
CA LYS A 120 7.34 -9.53 22.99
C LYS A 120 8.10 -10.49 23.90
N CYS A 121 8.55 -11.64 23.40
CA CYS A 121 9.36 -12.59 24.16
C CYS A 121 10.69 -11.98 24.61
N GLU A 122 11.38 -11.24 23.73
CA GLU A 122 12.61 -10.53 24.10
C GLU A 122 12.39 -9.49 25.19
N ILE A 123 11.31 -8.70 25.10
CA ILE A 123 10.94 -7.71 26.11
C ILE A 123 10.64 -8.40 27.45
N TYR A 124 9.84 -9.46 27.45
CA TYR A 124 9.53 -10.20 28.67
C TYR A 124 10.76 -10.86 29.28
N SER A 125 11.70 -11.35 28.46
CA SER A 125 12.98 -11.89 28.93
C SER A 125 13.82 -10.82 29.64
N LYS A 126 13.96 -9.63 29.03
CA LYS A 126 14.68 -8.51 29.66
C LYS A 126 14.03 -8.07 30.97
N ASN A 127 12.70 -7.94 30.98
CA ASN A 127 11.95 -7.58 32.20
C ASN A 127 12.16 -8.63 33.31
N MET A 128 12.19 -9.93 32.97
CA MET A 128 12.49 -11.00 33.93
C MET A 128 13.91 -10.93 34.48
N GLU A 129 14.90 -10.57 33.66
CA GLU A 129 16.28 -10.34 34.11
C GLU A 129 16.36 -9.15 35.07
N GLU A 130 15.74 -8.03 34.74
CA GLU A 130 15.70 -6.84 35.59
C GLU A 130 15.01 -7.12 36.93
N LEU A 131 13.86 -7.80 36.91
CA LEU A 131 13.16 -8.21 38.13
C LEU A 131 14.02 -9.14 39.00
N ASN A 132 14.76 -10.06 38.37
CA ASN A 132 15.67 -10.97 39.09
C ASN A 132 16.83 -10.21 39.76
N VAL A 133 17.41 -9.23 39.08
CA VAL A 133 18.45 -8.37 39.66
C VAL A 133 17.89 -7.57 40.83
N ALA A 134 16.72 -6.96 40.67
CA ALA A 134 16.03 -6.24 41.75
C ALA A 134 15.73 -7.15 42.94
N LEU A 135 15.23 -8.36 42.69
CA LEU A 135 14.96 -9.36 43.73
C LEU A 135 16.22 -9.72 44.52
N LYS A 136 17.35 -9.97 43.83
CA LYS A 136 18.65 -10.24 44.48
C LYS A 136 19.08 -9.07 45.37
N ARG A 137 18.95 -7.83 44.88
CA ARG A 137 19.25 -6.61 45.65
C ARG A 137 18.37 -6.48 46.89
N HIS A 138 17.05 -6.69 46.75
CA HIS A 138 16.12 -6.63 47.88
C HIS A 138 16.36 -7.73 48.90
N LYS A 139 16.72 -8.95 48.48
CA LYS A 139 17.12 -10.03 49.40
C LYS A 139 18.36 -9.64 50.21
N ALA A 140 19.43 -9.17 49.55
CA ALA A 140 20.63 -8.72 50.23
C ALA A 140 20.37 -7.57 51.21
N PHE A 141 19.50 -6.62 50.83
CA PHE A 141 19.08 -5.53 51.71
C PHE A 141 18.31 -6.04 52.94
N LYS A 142 17.34 -6.95 52.74
CA LYS A 142 16.59 -7.59 53.82
C LYS A 142 17.53 -8.26 54.82
N ASP A 143 18.48 -9.05 54.33
CA ASP A 143 19.44 -9.77 55.19
C ASP A 143 20.28 -8.78 56.01
N ARG A 144 20.71 -7.67 55.41
CA ARG A 144 21.46 -6.61 56.11
C ARG A 144 20.63 -5.95 57.21
N VAL A 145 19.37 -5.64 56.93
CA VAL A 145 18.46 -5.05 57.92
C VAL A 145 18.16 -6.04 59.06
N GLN A 146 17.93 -7.32 58.74
CA GLN A 146 17.73 -8.36 59.76
C GLN A 146 18.94 -8.50 60.69
N LYS A 147 20.17 -8.47 60.15
CA LYS A 147 21.39 -8.47 60.97
C LYS A 147 21.49 -7.26 61.89
N LYS A 148 21.21 -6.05 61.38
CA LYS A 148 21.19 -4.82 62.20
C LYS A 148 20.13 -4.88 63.31
N LEU A 149 18.93 -5.36 62.98
CA LEU A 149 17.84 -5.53 63.95
C LEU A 149 18.23 -6.51 65.06
N LEU A 150 18.92 -7.60 64.73
CA LEU A 150 19.41 -8.56 65.70
C LEU A 150 20.44 -7.92 66.64
N LEU A 151 21.40 -7.14 66.10
CA LEU A 151 22.40 -6.44 66.91
C LEU A 151 21.75 -5.46 67.90
N VAL A 152 20.86 -4.59 67.41
CA VAL A 152 20.14 -3.63 68.24
C VAL A 152 19.26 -4.35 69.29
N SER A 153 18.67 -5.49 68.94
CA SER A 153 17.89 -6.29 69.90
C SER A 153 18.78 -6.84 71.01
N LYS A 154 19.98 -7.34 70.69
CA LYS A 154 20.96 -7.80 71.68
C LYS A 154 21.45 -6.66 72.57
N GLU A 155 21.78 -5.50 72.00
CA GLU A 155 22.19 -4.31 72.77
C GLU A 155 21.10 -3.87 73.73
N ARG A 156 19.85 -3.76 73.25
CA ARG A 156 18.68 -3.47 74.08
C ARG A 156 18.55 -4.45 75.25
N ASP A 157 18.71 -5.74 74.99
CA ASP A 157 18.55 -6.78 76.01
C ASP A 157 19.71 -6.75 77.04
N CYS A 158 20.94 -6.45 76.61
CA CYS A 158 22.06 -6.18 77.51
C CYS A 158 21.81 -4.96 78.40
N TYR A 159 21.31 -3.84 77.85
CA TYR A 159 20.98 -2.66 78.65
C TYR A 159 19.86 -2.93 79.65
N LYS A 160 18.82 -3.70 79.26
CA LYS A 160 17.78 -4.15 80.19
C LYS A 160 18.35 -4.97 81.34
N GLN A 161 19.22 -5.94 81.05
CA GLN A 161 19.89 -6.74 82.09
C GLN A 161 20.77 -5.87 83.00
N LEU A 162 21.49 -4.90 82.43
CA LEU A 162 22.32 -3.98 83.21
C LEU A 162 21.48 -3.12 84.16
N LEU A 163 20.35 -2.58 83.69
CA LEU A 163 19.41 -1.85 84.52
C LEU A 163 18.83 -2.73 85.64
N GLU A 164 18.42 -3.95 85.33
CA GLU A 164 17.91 -4.92 86.32
C GLU A 164 18.99 -5.25 87.38
N ASN A 165 20.25 -5.34 86.98
CA ASN A 165 21.37 -5.53 87.91
C ASN A 165 21.61 -4.28 88.78
N PHE A 166 21.54 -3.08 88.22
CA PHE A 166 21.64 -1.84 89.01
C PHE A 166 20.49 -1.67 90.00
N GLU A 167 19.26 -2.04 89.63
CA GLU A 167 18.11 -2.06 90.55
C GLU A 167 18.34 -3.05 91.70
N LYS A 168 18.84 -4.26 91.40
CA LYS A 168 19.23 -5.24 92.43
C LYS A 168 20.34 -4.70 93.34
N ASP A 169 21.36 -4.05 92.78
CA ASP A 169 22.46 -3.46 93.55
C ASP A 169 21.98 -2.32 94.49
N LEU A 170 21.08 -1.46 94.02
CA LEU A 170 20.44 -0.42 94.85
C LEU A 170 19.63 -1.02 96.00
N THR A 171 19.01 -2.18 95.76
CA THR A 171 18.23 -2.91 96.77
C THR A 171 19.14 -3.62 97.79
N ILE A 172 20.31 -4.11 97.37
CA ILE A 172 21.29 -4.80 98.22
C ILE A 172 22.16 -3.80 99.01
N SER A 173 22.46 -2.62 98.45
CA SER A 173 23.31 -1.59 99.07
C SER A 173 22.64 -0.81 100.22
N ASN A 174 21.42 -1.18 100.63
CA ASN A 174 20.75 -0.54 101.76
C ASN A 174 20.56 -1.53 102.93
N PRO A 175 21.62 -1.89 103.68
CA PRO A 175 21.47 -2.71 104.87
C PRO A 175 21.06 -1.83 106.06
N ILE A 176 19.99 -2.25 106.76
CA ILE A 176 19.55 -1.62 108.02
C ILE A 176 20.42 -2.08 109.23
N ALA A 177 21.40 -2.99 109.07
CA ALA A 177 22.34 -3.35 110.14
C ALA A 177 23.65 -4.00 109.59
N PRO A 178 24.81 -3.78 110.24
CA PRO A 178 26.09 -4.33 109.78
C PRO A 178 26.31 -5.74 110.35
N ASP A 179 26.09 -6.78 109.54
CA ASP A 179 26.64 -8.11 109.80
C ASP A 179 27.71 -8.46 108.75
N LEU A 180 28.92 -8.75 109.23
CA LEU A 180 30.09 -8.99 108.40
C LEU A 180 29.93 -10.25 107.53
N SER A 181 29.18 -11.24 108.00
CA SER A 181 28.88 -12.48 107.25
C SER A 181 27.92 -12.26 106.07
N SER A 182 26.96 -11.35 106.25
CA SER A 182 26.03 -10.91 105.21
C SER A 182 26.76 -10.14 104.11
N THR A 183 27.71 -9.29 104.52
CA THR A 183 28.51 -8.48 103.60
C THR A 183 29.43 -9.34 102.72
N GLU A 184 30.04 -10.39 103.29
CA GLU A 184 30.90 -11.32 102.54
C GLU A 184 30.10 -12.17 101.52
N ASN A 185 28.91 -12.63 101.91
CA ASN A 185 28.02 -13.34 100.97
C ASN A 185 27.48 -12.40 99.87
N GLN A 186 27.17 -11.15 100.19
CA GLN A 186 26.79 -10.14 99.20
C GLN A 186 27.93 -9.86 98.21
N LEU A 187 29.18 -9.76 98.69
CA LEU A 187 30.37 -9.61 97.85
C LEU A 187 30.64 -10.84 96.97
N LYS A 188 30.43 -12.07 97.47
CA LYS A 188 30.53 -13.29 96.64
C LYS A 188 29.48 -13.31 95.53
N THR A 189 28.24 -12.99 95.86
CA THR A 189 27.15 -12.91 94.86
C THR A 189 27.42 -11.80 93.83
N ARG A 190 28.01 -10.67 94.28
CA ARG A 190 28.47 -9.57 93.42
C ARG A 190 29.54 -10.03 92.44
N ILE A 191 30.56 -10.74 92.93
CA ILE A 191 31.64 -11.27 92.10
C ILE A 191 31.09 -12.26 91.08
N GLU A 192 30.22 -13.18 91.49
CA GLU A 192 29.61 -14.16 90.59
C GLU A 192 28.75 -13.50 89.48
N MET A 193 28.00 -12.45 89.82
CA MET A 193 27.24 -11.67 88.84
C MET A 193 28.16 -10.90 87.87
N LEU A 194 29.24 -10.29 88.39
CA LEU A 194 30.22 -9.58 87.58
C LEU A 194 30.96 -10.53 86.63
N GLU A 195 31.35 -11.72 87.11
CA GLU A 195 31.94 -12.78 86.29
C GLU A 195 30.99 -13.22 85.18
N LYS A 196 29.70 -13.36 85.46
CA LYS A 196 28.69 -13.72 84.46
C LYS A 196 28.51 -12.64 83.40
N THR A 197 28.50 -11.35 83.77
CA THR A 197 28.51 -10.25 82.81
C THR A 197 29.80 -10.18 82.00
N LEU A 198 30.95 -10.47 82.61
CA LEU A 198 32.25 -10.46 81.94
C LEU A 198 32.37 -11.61 80.93
N VAL A 199 31.80 -12.77 81.24
CA VAL A 199 31.64 -13.88 80.29
C VAL A 199 30.72 -13.48 79.14
N GLY A 200 29.58 -12.84 79.42
CA GLY A 200 28.68 -12.34 78.38
C GLY A 200 29.34 -11.33 77.44
N TYR A 201 30.18 -10.42 77.96
CA TYR A 201 30.97 -9.51 77.15
C TYR A 201 32.05 -10.23 76.33
N LYS A 202 32.72 -11.23 76.89
CA LYS A 202 33.69 -12.05 76.14
C LYS A 202 33.03 -12.79 74.98
N ASP A 203 31.85 -13.37 75.18
CA ASP A 203 31.10 -14.06 74.13
C ASP A 203 30.60 -13.09 73.04
N MET A 204 30.24 -11.86 73.43
CA MET A 204 29.86 -10.81 72.49
C MET A 204 31.06 -10.35 71.65
N CYS A 205 32.21 -10.13 72.26
CA CYS A 205 33.46 -9.81 71.55
C CYS A 205 33.87 -10.95 70.61
N ALA A 206 33.80 -12.21 71.05
CA ALA A 206 34.10 -13.37 70.21
C ALA A 206 33.13 -13.48 69.02
N SER A 207 31.84 -13.19 69.21
CA SER A 207 30.87 -13.13 68.12
C SER A 207 31.15 -11.99 67.14
N LEU A 208 31.47 -10.80 67.64
CA LEU A 208 31.82 -9.64 66.81
C LEU A 208 33.12 -9.88 66.04
N GLU A 209 34.13 -10.52 66.64
CA GLU A 209 35.35 -10.94 65.95
C GLU A 209 35.07 -11.98 64.87
N LYS A 210 34.20 -12.96 65.15
CA LYS A 210 33.77 -13.96 64.17
C LYS A 210 33.01 -13.31 63.03
N GLU A 211 32.12 -12.35 63.32
CA GLU A 211 31.40 -11.56 62.31
C GLU A 211 32.34 -10.69 61.47
N LEU A 212 33.32 -10.03 62.09
CA LEU A 212 34.34 -9.24 61.42
C LEU A 212 35.23 -10.11 60.51
N ASN A 213 35.58 -11.32 60.95
CA ASN A 213 36.29 -12.30 60.12
C ASN A 213 35.42 -12.81 58.97
N THR A 214 34.11 -13.03 59.19
CA THR A 214 33.19 -13.37 58.09
C THR A 214 32.98 -12.22 57.10
N ALA A 215 33.00 -10.98 57.58
CA ALA A 215 32.94 -9.78 56.75
C ALA A 215 34.23 -9.58 55.94
N LYS A 216 35.38 -9.98 56.49
CA LYS A 216 36.66 -10.07 55.77
C LYS A 216 36.72 -11.25 54.80
N SER A 217 35.98 -12.34 55.05
CA SER A 217 35.96 -13.53 54.20
C SER A 217 34.83 -13.54 53.15
N LEU A 218 33.96 -12.53 53.12
CA LEU A 218 33.10 -12.26 51.97
C LEU A 218 34.03 -11.74 50.85
N PRO A 219 34.14 -12.45 49.71
CA PRO A 219 34.97 -11.97 48.61
C PRO A 219 34.29 -10.74 48.01
N ASN A 220 34.78 -9.55 48.38
CA ASN A 220 34.94 -8.53 47.35
C ASN A 220 36.02 -9.07 46.42
N SER A 221 35.65 -9.25 45.16
CA SER A 221 36.52 -9.59 44.04
C SER A 221 37.86 -8.84 44.09
N ASP A 222 38.94 -9.49 44.53
CA ASP A 222 40.10 -9.83 43.69
C ASP A 222 41.13 -10.70 44.47
N PRO A 223 41.81 -11.67 43.82
CA PRO A 223 42.65 -12.66 44.49
C PRO A 223 44.15 -12.31 44.45
N THR A 224 44.87 -12.60 45.56
CA THR A 224 46.24 -13.18 45.67
C THR A 224 46.68 -13.00 47.13
N GLY A 225 46.66 -14.00 48.01
CA GLY A 225 47.51 -15.19 48.01
C GLY A 225 48.80 -14.92 48.82
N ASP A 226 48.79 -15.24 50.12
CA ASP A 226 49.74 -16.16 50.83
C ASP A 226 51.17 -15.62 51.02
N GLN A 227 51.91 -15.78 52.11
CA GLN A 227 51.81 -16.45 53.42
C GLN A 227 53.12 -16.07 54.17
N SER A 228 53.13 -15.99 55.51
CA SER A 228 54.32 -16.07 56.42
C SER A 228 55.45 -15.02 56.28
N SER A 229 56.16 -14.53 57.29
CA SER A 229 56.16 -14.60 58.75
C SER A 229 57.36 -13.74 59.22
N VAL A 230 57.15 -12.86 60.20
CA VAL A 230 58.15 -12.37 61.19
C VAL A 230 59.30 -11.47 60.68
N ASN A 231 59.17 -10.14 60.84
CA ASN A 231 59.91 -9.36 61.87
C ASN A 231 59.64 -7.84 61.76
N MET A 232 59.22 -7.26 62.88
CA MET A 232 59.08 -5.81 63.11
C MET A 232 60.45 -5.13 63.25
N SER A 233 60.68 -3.89 62.82
CA SER A 233 60.35 -2.74 63.68
C SER A 233 60.70 -1.34 63.11
N VAL A 234 60.91 -1.14 61.79
CA VAL A 234 61.28 0.20 61.25
C VAL A 234 60.32 0.75 60.17
N ASP A 235 59.46 -0.07 59.56
CA ASP A 235 58.66 0.32 58.39
C ASP A 235 57.22 0.78 58.64
N ALA A 236 56.73 0.80 59.88
CA ALA A 236 55.31 1.08 60.17
C ALA A 236 54.86 2.51 59.75
N ASN A 237 55.76 3.51 59.82
CA ASN A 237 55.42 4.89 59.42
C ASN A 237 55.54 5.11 57.90
N ALA A 238 56.47 4.44 57.21
CA ALA A 238 56.61 4.53 55.76
C ALA A 238 55.49 3.75 55.03
N THR A 239 55.16 2.55 55.51
CA THR A 239 54.06 1.73 54.98
C THR A 239 52.68 2.31 55.27
N GLY A 240 52.49 2.96 56.43
CA GLY A 240 51.29 3.73 56.73
C GLY A 240 51.11 4.92 55.79
N TYR A 241 52.17 5.70 55.56
CA TYR A 241 52.14 6.82 54.61
C TYR A 241 51.86 6.36 53.18
N GLU A 242 52.47 5.26 52.75
CA GLU A 242 52.25 4.66 51.43
C GLU A 242 50.84 4.06 51.29
N HIS A 243 50.30 3.47 52.36
CA HIS A 243 48.91 3.00 52.43
C HIS A 243 47.93 4.18 52.33
N PHE A 244 48.11 5.23 53.14
CA PHE A 244 47.26 6.43 53.09
C PHE A 244 47.39 7.15 51.75
N LYS A 245 48.57 7.15 51.12
CA LYS A 245 48.76 7.70 49.77
C LYS A 245 48.00 6.89 48.72
N LYS A 246 48.08 5.56 48.77
CA LYS A 246 47.30 4.67 47.90
C LYS A 246 45.80 4.83 48.13
N GLU A 247 45.36 4.95 49.38
CA GLU A 247 43.95 5.20 49.74
C GLU A 247 43.48 6.59 49.27
N LEU A 248 44.33 7.61 49.37
CA LEU A 248 44.05 8.93 48.82
C LEU A 248 43.93 8.89 47.30
N ASP A 249 44.80 8.15 46.63
CA ASP A 249 44.80 7.99 45.18
C ASP A 249 43.58 7.16 44.71
N THR A 250 43.19 6.10 45.42
CA THR A 250 41.96 5.34 45.11
C THR A 250 40.72 6.19 45.35
N LEU A 251 40.65 6.94 46.46
CA LEU A 251 39.55 7.87 46.73
C LEU A 251 39.49 8.99 45.68
N ARG A 252 40.63 9.48 45.19
CA ARG A 252 40.68 10.46 44.07
C ARG A 252 40.14 9.86 42.79
N MET A 253 40.59 8.65 42.42
CA MET A 253 40.10 7.93 41.24
C MET A 253 38.61 7.62 41.34
N GLU A 254 38.11 7.24 42.52
CA GLU A 254 36.70 7.01 42.75
C GLU A 254 35.89 8.30 42.70
N ASN A 255 36.40 9.40 43.26
CA ASN A 255 35.75 10.71 43.15
C ASN A 255 35.65 11.14 41.68
N GLU A 256 36.72 10.95 40.90
CA GLU A 256 36.72 11.25 39.48
C GLU A 256 35.76 10.35 38.70
N ARG A 257 35.71 9.05 39.01
CA ARG A 257 34.73 8.11 38.44
C ARG A 257 33.29 8.52 38.76
N LEU A 258 33.03 8.90 40.00
CA LEU A 258 31.71 9.37 40.44
C LEU A 258 31.32 10.69 39.79
N ARG A 259 32.27 11.62 39.58
CA ARG A 259 32.03 12.86 38.84
C ARG A 259 31.68 12.59 37.38
N ARG A 260 32.44 11.75 36.67
CA ARG A 260 32.10 11.36 35.29
C ARG A 260 30.72 10.69 35.22
N ARG A 261 30.42 9.78 36.16
CA ARG A 261 29.11 9.12 36.19
C ARG A 261 27.98 10.11 36.50
N LYS A 262 28.23 11.12 37.33
CA LYS A 262 27.27 12.19 37.60
C LYS A 262 27.02 13.02 36.33
N GLU A 263 28.07 13.42 35.62
CA GLU A 263 27.97 14.17 34.36
C GLU A 263 27.21 13.37 33.28
N GLU A 264 27.49 12.07 33.14
CA GLU A 264 26.74 11.19 32.25
C GLU A 264 25.24 11.13 32.60
N LEU A 265 24.92 11.00 33.88
CA LEU A 265 23.52 10.95 34.36
C LEU A 265 22.82 12.30 34.20
N GLU A 266 23.53 13.40 34.40
CA GLU A 266 23.01 14.76 34.16
C GLU A 266 22.71 14.95 32.67
N LEU A 267 23.59 14.53 31.77
CA LEU A 267 23.35 14.55 30.33
C LEU A 267 22.18 13.65 29.91
N GLU A 268 22.05 12.45 30.50
CA GLU A 268 20.92 11.56 30.23
C GLU A 268 19.60 12.18 30.70
N LEU A 269 19.59 12.82 31.89
CA LEU A 269 18.44 13.53 32.41
C LEU A 269 18.06 14.73 31.55
N GLU A 270 19.02 15.51 31.06
CA GLU A 270 18.78 16.60 30.12
C GLU A 270 18.16 16.09 28.80
N HIS A 271 18.71 15.00 28.24
CA HIS A 271 18.19 14.39 27.04
C HIS A 271 16.77 13.81 27.22
N ARG A 272 16.46 13.25 28.40
CA ARG A 272 15.09 12.81 28.74
C ARG A 272 14.13 13.99 28.91
N CYS A 273 14.56 15.07 29.56
CA CYS A 273 13.77 16.31 29.65
C CYS A 273 13.44 16.86 28.26
N LEU A 274 14.38 16.82 27.30
CA LEU A 274 14.15 17.22 25.91
C LEU A 274 13.13 16.33 25.17
N LYS A 275 12.95 15.08 25.61
CA LYS A 275 11.93 14.15 25.09
C LYS A 275 10.59 14.26 25.82
N GLY A 276 10.46 15.19 26.77
CA GLY A 276 9.22 15.42 27.51
C GLY A 276 9.05 14.53 28.74
N ASP A 277 10.09 13.83 29.21
CA ASP A 277 10.09 13.20 30.53
C ASP A 277 10.25 14.28 31.60
N PHE A 278 9.32 14.35 32.56
CA PHE A 278 9.36 15.30 33.68
C PHE A 278 9.35 14.55 35.00
N ASN A 279 10.03 15.12 36.00
CA ASN A 279 9.99 14.59 37.35
C ASN A 279 8.61 14.80 37.98
N MET A 280 7.84 13.72 38.16
CA MET A 280 6.49 13.72 38.72
C MET A 280 6.42 14.14 40.20
N GLU A 281 7.53 14.09 40.95
CA GLU A 281 7.59 14.57 42.33
C GLU A 281 7.65 16.11 42.40
N LYS A 282 8.23 16.75 41.37
CA LYS A 282 8.46 18.19 41.33
C LYS A 282 7.46 18.93 40.43
N TYR A 283 7.01 18.30 39.36
CA TYR A 283 6.17 18.92 38.34
C TYR A 283 4.91 18.09 38.11
N LYS A 284 3.77 18.79 38.01
CA LYS A 284 2.49 18.22 37.62
C LYS A 284 2.12 18.75 36.24
N VAL A 285 1.89 17.85 35.28
CA VAL A 285 1.39 18.24 33.97
C VAL A 285 -0.11 18.48 34.04
N VAL A 286 -0.53 19.64 33.54
CA VAL A 286 -1.92 20.07 33.44
C VAL A 286 -2.19 20.51 32.01
N HIS A 287 -3.38 20.21 31.51
CA HIS A 287 -3.87 20.70 30.22
C HIS A 287 -5.33 21.10 30.37
N MET A 288 -5.84 21.88 29.42
CA MET A 288 -7.26 22.21 29.39
C MET A 288 -8.07 20.94 29.15
N ARG A 289 -9.14 20.77 29.93
CA ARG A 289 -10.10 19.66 29.74
C ARG A 289 -10.73 19.71 28.36
N LEU A 290 -11.08 20.92 27.92
CA LEU A 290 -11.50 21.21 26.55
C LEU A 290 -10.26 21.65 25.76
N ASN A 291 -9.67 20.73 25.02
CA ASN A 291 -8.55 21.03 24.14
C ASN A 291 -8.85 20.49 22.72
N PRO A 292 -8.17 21.01 21.69
CA PRO A 292 -8.40 20.59 20.30
C PRO A 292 -8.21 19.09 20.06
N ALA A 293 -7.35 18.41 20.81
CA ALA A 293 -7.17 16.96 20.71
C ALA A 293 -8.38 16.20 21.27
N ASN A 294 -8.94 16.64 22.41
CA ASN A 294 -10.16 16.07 22.98
C ASN A 294 -11.35 16.28 22.04
N GLU A 295 -11.47 17.45 21.41
CA GLU A 295 -12.49 17.71 20.39
C GLU A 295 -12.31 16.80 19.16
N ALA A 296 -11.07 16.56 18.73
CA ALA A 296 -10.79 15.62 17.64
C ALA A 296 -11.17 14.18 18.01
N TYR A 297 -10.89 13.74 19.24
CA TYR A 297 -11.31 12.42 19.73
C TYR A 297 -12.84 12.30 19.81
N GLU A 298 -13.53 13.29 20.39
CA GLU A 298 -15.00 13.30 20.44
C GLU A 298 -15.62 13.30 19.03
N ASN A 299 -15.06 14.03 18.08
CA ASN A 299 -15.50 14.01 16.69
C ASN A 299 -15.26 12.66 16.00
N ALA A 300 -14.15 11.99 16.30
CA ALA A 300 -13.87 10.64 15.80
C ALA A 300 -14.85 9.61 16.39
N ASP A 301 -15.12 9.68 17.69
CA ASP A 301 -16.10 8.82 18.36
C ASP A 301 -17.51 9.03 17.79
N ASN A 302 -17.93 10.30 17.61
CA ASN A 302 -19.20 10.65 16.98
C ASN A 302 -19.30 10.14 15.52
N LEU A 303 -18.18 10.15 14.77
CA LEU A 303 -18.14 9.61 13.42
C LEU A 303 -18.29 8.08 13.42
N ILE A 304 -17.58 7.40 14.33
CA ILE A 304 -17.68 5.95 14.50
C ILE A 304 -19.12 5.55 14.86
N GLU A 305 -19.76 6.26 15.78
CA GLU A 305 -21.15 6.00 16.16
C GLU A 305 -22.11 6.17 14.96
N LYS A 306 -21.94 7.24 14.17
CA LYS A 306 -22.73 7.45 12.94
C LYS A 306 -22.51 6.33 11.92
N LEU A 307 -21.27 5.88 11.73
CA LEU A 307 -20.96 4.78 10.82
C LEU A 307 -21.55 3.45 11.32
N GLN A 308 -21.49 3.18 12.62
CA GLN A 308 -22.12 2.00 13.21
C GLN A 308 -23.64 2.01 13.04
N ALA A 309 -24.28 3.16 13.25
CA ALA A 309 -25.72 3.33 13.03
C ALA A 309 -26.10 3.10 11.55
N GLU A 310 -25.29 3.59 10.62
CA GLU A 310 -25.51 3.39 9.17
C GLU A 310 -25.31 1.93 8.77
N ILE A 311 -24.28 1.26 9.31
CA ILE A 311 -24.06 -0.17 9.11
C ILE A 311 -25.27 -0.97 9.59
N GLU A 312 -25.78 -0.69 10.79
CA GLU A 312 -26.98 -1.38 11.30
C GLU A 312 -28.23 -1.07 10.46
N ARG A 313 -28.38 0.15 9.96
CA ARG A 313 -29.46 0.51 9.03
C ARG A 313 -29.37 -0.28 7.72
N LEU A 314 -28.17 -0.37 7.14
CA LEU A 314 -27.92 -1.13 5.92
C LEU A 314 -28.12 -2.63 6.11
N LYS A 315 -27.65 -3.19 7.23
CA LYS A 315 -27.92 -4.60 7.59
C LYS A 315 -29.41 -4.89 7.68
N ARG A 316 -30.20 -4.04 8.35
CA ARG A 316 -31.67 -4.19 8.40
C ARG A 316 -32.30 -4.11 7.01
N LYS A 317 -31.82 -3.21 6.15
CA LYS A 317 -32.30 -3.09 4.77
C LYS A 317 -31.96 -4.32 3.94
N ASN A 318 -30.74 -4.84 4.04
CA ASN A 318 -30.33 -6.06 3.35
C ASN A 318 -31.13 -7.26 3.84
N LYS A 319 -31.32 -7.42 5.14
CA LYS A 319 -32.15 -8.48 5.70
C LYS A 319 -33.58 -8.43 5.14
N LYS A 320 -34.18 -7.23 5.05
CA LYS A 320 -35.51 -7.08 4.45
C LYS A 320 -35.53 -7.44 2.96
N LEU A 321 -34.48 -7.07 2.21
CA LEU A 321 -34.34 -7.45 0.80
C LEU A 321 -34.12 -8.95 0.62
N GLU A 322 -33.40 -9.60 1.53
CA GLU A 322 -33.22 -11.06 1.57
C GLU A 322 -34.54 -11.75 1.87
N GLU A 323 -35.30 -11.30 2.88
CA GLU A 323 -36.65 -11.80 3.20
C GLU A 323 -37.62 -11.59 2.02
N ASP A 324 -37.63 -10.42 1.40
CA ASP A 324 -38.45 -10.12 0.21
C ASP A 324 -38.05 -11.01 -0.97
N ASN A 325 -36.75 -11.28 -1.15
CA ASN A 325 -36.22 -12.16 -2.19
C ASN A 325 -36.55 -13.64 -1.93
N GLU A 326 -36.50 -14.11 -0.68
CA GLU A 326 -36.93 -15.47 -0.29
C GLU A 326 -38.43 -15.67 -0.52
N VAL A 327 -39.27 -14.69 -0.16
CA VAL A 327 -40.72 -14.70 -0.45
C VAL A 327 -40.97 -14.69 -1.96
N THR A 328 -40.18 -13.93 -2.72
CA THR A 328 -40.27 -13.90 -4.19
C THR A 328 -39.81 -15.23 -4.80
N GLN A 329 -38.75 -15.85 -4.28
CA GLN A 329 -38.24 -17.15 -4.71
C GLN A 329 -39.20 -18.30 -4.37
N ALA A 330 -39.87 -18.25 -3.21
CA ALA A 330 -40.90 -19.21 -2.85
C ALA A 330 -42.09 -19.15 -3.82
N ARG A 331 -42.51 -17.95 -4.25
CA ARG A 331 -43.55 -17.76 -5.28
C ARG A 331 -43.08 -18.16 -6.69
N LEU A 332 -41.79 -17.98 -6.99
CA LEU A 332 -41.17 -18.39 -8.26
C LEU A 332 -41.09 -19.91 -8.42
N ASN A 333 -40.88 -20.66 -7.33
CA ASN A 333 -40.84 -22.13 -7.37
C ASN A 333 -42.20 -22.77 -7.69
N GLU A 334 -43.32 -22.07 -7.44
CA GLU A 334 -44.66 -22.50 -7.87
C GLU A 334 -44.96 -22.17 -9.35
N THR A 335 -44.12 -21.35 -10.01
CA THR A 335 -44.32 -20.91 -11.40
C THR A 335 -43.07 -21.18 -12.25
N THR A 336 -42.87 -22.46 -12.57
CA THR A 336 -41.84 -23.04 -13.45
C THR A 336 -41.70 -22.42 -14.86
N ASN A 337 -42.44 -21.36 -15.19
CA ASN A 337 -42.41 -20.66 -16.48
C ASN A 337 -41.53 -19.39 -16.50
N MET A 338 -40.97 -18.93 -15.37
CA MET A 338 -40.28 -17.62 -15.32
C MET A 338 -38.76 -17.64 -15.58
N THR A 339 -38.14 -18.83 -15.70
CA THR A 339 -36.69 -18.99 -15.92
C THR A 339 -36.24 -18.55 -17.32
N MET A 340 -37.14 -18.55 -18.31
CA MET A 340 -36.85 -18.07 -19.67
C MET A 340 -36.68 -16.55 -19.73
N ASN A 341 -37.49 -15.79 -18.99
CA ASN A 341 -37.47 -14.32 -19.02
C ASN A 341 -36.20 -13.70 -18.41
N PHE A 342 -35.57 -14.35 -17.42
CA PHE A 342 -34.37 -13.77 -16.79
C PHE A 342 -33.12 -13.88 -17.67
N LYS A 343 -32.98 -14.98 -18.43
CA LYS A 343 -31.93 -15.12 -19.43
C LYS A 343 -32.10 -14.11 -20.57
N GLU A 344 -33.33 -13.91 -21.02
CA GLU A 344 -33.67 -12.94 -22.07
C GLU A 344 -33.42 -11.49 -21.60
N ILE A 345 -33.77 -11.14 -20.35
CA ILE A 345 -33.48 -9.81 -19.79
C ILE A 345 -31.96 -9.55 -19.69
N ASN A 346 -31.17 -10.54 -19.26
CA ASN A 346 -29.71 -10.38 -19.19
C ASN A 346 -29.07 -10.30 -20.57
N GLN A 347 -29.60 -11.04 -21.55
CA GLN A 347 -29.17 -10.94 -22.94
C GLN A 347 -29.49 -9.54 -23.51
N LEU A 348 -30.70 -9.03 -23.30
CA LEU A 348 -31.10 -7.68 -23.73
C LEU A 348 -30.25 -6.59 -23.06
N ARG A 349 -29.87 -6.75 -21.79
CA ARG A 349 -28.94 -5.82 -21.11
C ARG A 349 -27.55 -5.84 -21.73
N GLY A 350 -27.02 -7.02 -22.04
CA GLY A 350 -25.74 -7.16 -22.73
C GLY A 350 -25.76 -6.55 -24.14
N GLU A 351 -26.86 -6.74 -24.88
CA GLU A 351 -27.05 -6.12 -26.19
C GLU A 351 -27.16 -4.60 -26.10
N LEU A 352 -27.88 -4.07 -25.11
CA LEU A 352 -27.99 -2.63 -24.86
C LEU A 352 -26.62 -2.00 -24.57
N GLU A 353 -25.82 -2.64 -23.72
CA GLU A 353 -24.48 -2.17 -23.36
C GLU A 353 -23.51 -2.24 -24.55
N SER A 354 -23.60 -3.30 -25.35
CA SER A 354 -22.87 -3.46 -26.60
C SER A 354 -23.24 -2.37 -27.62
N MET A 355 -24.54 -2.10 -27.81
CA MET A 355 -25.02 -1.06 -28.72
C MET A 355 -24.66 0.35 -28.22
N ASN A 356 -24.73 0.61 -26.93
CA ASN A 356 -24.32 1.89 -26.36
C ASN A 356 -22.81 2.12 -26.52
N SER A 357 -22.01 1.06 -26.35
CA SER A 357 -20.56 1.09 -26.59
C SER A 357 -20.23 1.36 -28.07
N LYS A 358 -20.95 0.71 -28.99
CA LYS A 358 -20.84 0.99 -30.44
C LYS A 358 -21.25 2.42 -30.77
N MET A 359 -22.34 2.93 -30.21
CA MET A 359 -22.80 4.31 -30.39
C MET A 359 -21.76 5.31 -29.87
N LYS A 360 -21.14 5.05 -28.72
CA LYS A 360 -20.07 5.89 -28.16
C LYS A 360 -18.86 5.94 -29.10
N LYS A 361 -18.36 4.77 -29.55
CA LYS A 361 -17.27 4.68 -30.52
C LYS A 361 -17.60 5.40 -31.83
N MET A 362 -18.83 5.26 -32.30
CA MET A 362 -19.30 5.95 -33.51
C MET A 362 -19.27 7.47 -33.33
N LYS A 363 -19.77 7.99 -32.20
CA LYS A 363 -19.69 9.43 -31.87
C LYS A 363 -18.26 9.94 -31.80
N GLU A 364 -17.35 9.16 -31.22
CA GLU A 364 -15.92 9.50 -31.13
C GLU A 364 -15.27 9.55 -32.51
N CYS A 365 -15.55 8.57 -33.38
CA CYS A 365 -15.07 8.54 -34.76
C CYS A 365 -15.58 9.77 -35.55
N TYR A 366 -16.88 10.09 -35.46
CA TYR A 366 -17.43 11.29 -36.10
C TYR A 366 -16.81 12.58 -35.57
N LYS A 367 -16.57 12.68 -34.25
CA LYS A 367 -15.91 13.84 -33.66
C LYS A 367 -14.49 13.99 -34.18
N SER A 368 -13.73 12.90 -34.25
CA SER A 368 -12.37 12.87 -34.78
C SER A 368 -12.33 13.27 -36.25
N ALA A 369 -13.16 12.66 -37.10
CA ALA A 369 -13.24 12.97 -38.52
C ALA A 369 -13.69 14.43 -38.76
N SER A 370 -14.62 14.95 -37.95
CA SER A 370 -15.06 16.35 -38.04
C SER A 370 -13.97 17.33 -37.63
N MET A 371 -13.15 16.99 -36.63
CA MET A 371 -11.98 17.80 -36.23
C MET A 371 -10.92 17.78 -37.33
N GLU A 372 -10.57 16.60 -37.84
CA GLU A 372 -9.62 16.43 -38.94
C GLU A 372 -10.03 17.25 -40.17
N PHE A 373 -11.29 17.17 -40.59
CA PHE A 373 -11.80 17.95 -41.70
C PHE A 373 -11.70 19.46 -41.45
N ARG A 374 -11.98 19.91 -40.22
CA ARG A 374 -11.87 21.34 -39.85
C ARG A 374 -10.42 21.82 -39.91
N GLU A 375 -9.46 21.01 -39.47
CA GLU A 375 -8.04 21.33 -39.55
C GLU A 375 -7.57 21.42 -41.02
N VAL A 376 -8.00 20.50 -41.88
CA VAL A 376 -7.70 20.55 -43.31
C VAL A 376 -8.27 21.82 -43.96
N VAL A 377 -9.52 22.18 -43.64
CA VAL A 377 -10.14 23.42 -44.12
C VAL A 377 -9.38 24.65 -43.60
N TYR A 378 -8.95 24.64 -42.34
CA TYR A 378 -8.18 25.73 -41.75
C TYR A 378 -6.84 25.92 -42.46
N MET A 379 -6.11 24.84 -42.73
CA MET A 379 -4.82 24.88 -43.42
C MET A 379 -4.94 25.29 -44.89
N LEU A 380 -5.97 24.81 -45.61
CA LEU A 380 -6.14 25.09 -47.04
C LEU A 380 -6.66 26.50 -47.31
N PHE A 381 -7.60 26.98 -46.49
CA PHE A 381 -8.34 28.22 -46.76
C PHE A 381 -8.02 29.34 -45.77
N GLY A 382 -7.24 29.07 -44.72
CA GLY A 382 -6.82 30.06 -43.73
C GLY A 382 -7.92 30.51 -42.78
N TYR A 383 -9.02 29.76 -42.65
CA TYR A 383 -10.15 30.12 -41.78
C TYR A 383 -10.57 28.97 -40.88
N ARG A 384 -10.61 29.22 -39.57
CA ARG A 384 -11.14 28.31 -38.56
C ARG A 384 -12.63 28.58 -38.36
N ILE A 385 -13.46 27.56 -38.56
CA ILE A 385 -14.92 27.65 -38.47
C ILE A 385 -15.41 26.87 -37.24
N ASP A 386 -15.89 27.59 -36.24
CA ASP A 386 -16.36 27.04 -34.97
C ASP A 386 -17.85 27.29 -34.79
N ARG A 387 -18.62 26.25 -34.47
CA ARG A 387 -20.03 26.41 -34.11
C ARG A 387 -20.15 26.92 -32.68
N VAL A 388 -20.87 28.02 -32.46
CA VAL A 388 -21.02 28.67 -31.16
C VAL A 388 -22.48 28.63 -30.71
N GLY A 389 -22.71 28.04 -29.53
CA GLY A 389 -24.03 27.94 -28.90
C GLY A 389 -24.95 26.87 -29.50
N SER A 390 -26.20 26.83 -29.03
CA SER A 390 -27.23 25.89 -29.49
C SER A 390 -27.77 26.21 -30.88
N ASN A 391 -27.60 27.46 -31.32
CA ASN A 391 -28.07 27.93 -32.63
C ASN A 391 -27.09 27.54 -33.75
N THR A 392 -27.50 27.70 -35.00
CA THR A 392 -26.68 27.48 -36.21
C THR A 392 -25.75 28.67 -36.48
N ASN A 393 -25.08 29.15 -35.43
CA ASN A 393 -24.14 30.27 -35.50
C ASN A 393 -22.72 29.73 -35.61
N TYR A 394 -21.94 30.31 -36.52
CA TYR A 394 -20.59 29.94 -36.87
C TYR A 394 -19.67 31.14 -36.68
N LYS A 395 -18.70 30.99 -35.79
CA LYS A 395 -17.57 31.91 -35.61
C LYS A 395 -16.48 31.54 -36.59
N ILE A 396 -16.10 32.48 -37.44
CA ILE A 396 -15.03 32.33 -38.43
C ILE A 396 -13.85 33.20 -38.00
N SER A 397 -12.71 32.58 -37.72
CA SER A 397 -11.47 33.27 -37.34
C SER A 397 -10.42 33.06 -38.43
N SER A 398 -9.74 34.11 -38.87
CA SER A 398 -8.66 33.99 -39.86
C SER A 398 -7.38 33.46 -39.22
N MET A 399 -6.56 32.75 -39.98
CA MET A 399 -5.19 32.36 -39.63
C MET A 399 -4.28 33.58 -39.43
N TYR A 400 -4.58 34.68 -40.12
CA TYR A 400 -3.82 35.93 -40.07
C TYR A 400 -4.51 36.99 -39.18
N ALA A 401 -5.39 36.57 -38.27
CA ALA A 401 -6.05 37.49 -37.35
C ALA A 401 -5.03 38.11 -36.37
N GLU A 402 -4.98 39.43 -36.32
CA GLU A 402 -4.06 40.18 -35.45
C GLU A 402 -4.42 40.03 -33.95
N ASP A 403 -5.72 39.91 -33.64
CA ASP A 403 -6.23 39.72 -32.28
C ASP A 403 -7.17 38.52 -32.18
N PRO A 404 -7.23 37.82 -31.02
CA PRO A 404 -8.16 36.71 -30.77
C PRO A 404 -9.66 37.09 -30.90
N ASP A 405 -9.96 38.38 -30.76
CA ASP A 405 -11.31 38.94 -30.89
C ASP A 405 -11.65 39.39 -32.33
N HIS A 406 -10.70 39.26 -33.27
CA HIS A 406 -10.93 39.49 -34.70
C HIS A 406 -11.57 38.26 -35.36
N TYR A 407 -12.89 38.15 -35.19
CA TYR A 407 -13.70 37.11 -35.81
C TYR A 407 -14.95 37.65 -36.49
N LEU A 408 -15.44 36.88 -37.45
CA LEU A 408 -16.70 37.09 -38.13
C LEU A 408 -17.72 36.08 -37.63
N ASN A 409 -18.96 36.52 -37.42
CA ASN A 409 -20.05 35.62 -37.06
C ASN A 409 -20.99 35.47 -38.24
N PHE A 410 -21.34 34.22 -38.54
CA PHE A 410 -22.34 33.89 -39.55
C PHE A 410 -23.45 33.04 -38.95
N ARG A 411 -24.68 33.26 -39.37
CA ARG A 411 -25.83 32.44 -39.01
C ARG A 411 -26.35 31.75 -40.26
N LEU A 412 -26.54 30.44 -40.17
CA LEU A 412 -27.23 29.69 -41.21
C LEU A 412 -28.75 29.87 -41.03
N ASN A 413 -29.38 30.55 -41.98
CA ASN A 413 -30.82 30.78 -42.02
C ASN A 413 -31.59 29.58 -42.57
N GLU A 414 -32.92 29.61 -42.41
CA GLU A 414 -33.86 28.56 -42.89
C GLU A 414 -33.78 28.32 -44.40
N SER A 415 -33.32 29.30 -45.18
CA SER A 415 -33.10 29.17 -46.63
C SER A 415 -31.73 28.57 -47.00
N ASN A 416 -31.01 27.97 -46.04
CA ASN A 416 -29.64 27.45 -46.20
C ASN A 416 -28.61 28.50 -46.69
N MET A 417 -28.87 29.78 -46.44
CA MET A 417 -27.95 30.89 -46.73
C MET A 417 -27.27 31.38 -45.45
N LEU A 418 -26.01 31.80 -45.57
CA LEU A 418 -25.23 32.36 -44.46
C LEU A 418 -25.42 33.87 -44.39
N ASP A 419 -26.02 34.35 -43.31
CA ASP A 419 -26.10 35.76 -42.97
C ASP A 419 -24.92 36.15 -42.08
N MET A 420 -24.23 37.24 -42.42
CA MET A 420 -23.22 37.82 -41.53
C MET A 420 -23.91 38.59 -40.40
N LEU A 421 -23.50 38.31 -39.16
CA LEU A 421 -23.90 39.08 -37.98
C LEU A 421 -22.83 40.13 -37.68
N GLU A 422 -23.27 41.32 -37.24
CA GLU A 422 -22.36 42.40 -36.89
C GLU A 422 -21.51 42.01 -35.67
N THR A 423 -20.20 42.01 -35.87
CA THR A 423 -19.17 41.93 -34.83
C THR A 423 -18.36 43.24 -34.81
N PRO A 424 -17.69 43.57 -33.68
CA PRO A 424 -16.79 44.73 -33.62
C PRO A 424 -15.75 44.73 -34.75
N TYR A 425 -15.27 43.54 -35.11
CA TYR A 425 -14.34 43.35 -36.23
C TYR A 425 -15.01 43.54 -37.60
N SER A 426 -16.24 43.05 -37.82
CA SER A 426 -16.95 43.29 -39.09
C SER A 426 -17.18 44.79 -39.37
N ALA A 427 -17.31 45.61 -38.31
CA ALA A 427 -17.49 47.05 -38.45
C ALA A 427 -16.27 47.77 -39.01
N THR A 428 -15.06 47.20 -38.88
CA THR A 428 -13.83 47.76 -39.49
C THR A 428 -13.68 47.38 -40.97
N LEU A 429 -14.41 46.34 -41.41
CA LEU A 429 -14.34 45.79 -42.77
C LEU A 429 -15.48 46.27 -43.69
N LYS A 430 -16.23 47.31 -43.31
CA LYS A 430 -17.44 47.79 -44.02
C LYS A 430 -17.24 47.99 -45.52
N SER A 431 -16.15 48.66 -45.92
CA SER A 431 -15.83 48.90 -47.34
C SER A 431 -15.68 47.59 -48.14
N LEU A 432 -15.03 46.58 -47.55
CA LEU A 432 -14.82 45.27 -48.17
C LEU A 432 -16.12 44.45 -48.23
N ILE A 433 -16.94 44.55 -47.17
CA ILE A 433 -18.27 43.91 -47.09
C ILE A 433 -19.22 44.49 -48.15
N GLU A 434 -19.30 45.81 -48.29
CA GLU A 434 -20.14 46.47 -49.28
C GLU A 434 -19.73 46.09 -50.70
N THR A 435 -18.43 46.05 -50.99
CA THR A 435 -17.92 45.70 -52.33
C THR A 435 -18.19 44.24 -52.68
N GLN A 436 -17.83 43.31 -51.79
CA GLN A 436 -17.79 41.87 -52.13
C GLN A 436 -19.04 41.10 -51.70
N LEU A 437 -19.65 41.46 -50.56
CA LEU A 437 -20.79 40.76 -50.01
C LEU A 437 -22.12 41.37 -50.48
N VAL A 438 -22.21 42.70 -50.57
CA VAL A 438 -23.42 43.40 -51.08
C VAL A 438 -23.38 43.51 -52.61
N GLY A 439 -22.26 43.96 -53.17
CA GLY A 439 -22.09 44.13 -54.63
C GLY A 439 -22.04 42.80 -55.39
N ASN A 440 -21.06 41.95 -55.07
CA ASN A 440 -20.82 40.70 -55.80
C ASN A 440 -21.65 39.50 -55.28
N LYS A 441 -22.33 39.65 -54.13
CA LYS A 441 -23.14 38.60 -53.49
C LYS A 441 -22.40 37.27 -53.31
N SER A 442 -21.09 37.32 -53.08
CA SER A 442 -20.24 36.13 -53.01
C SER A 442 -19.42 36.12 -51.73
N LEU A 443 -19.82 35.25 -50.80
CA LEU A 443 -19.06 35.01 -49.57
C LEU A 443 -17.65 34.46 -49.83
N PRO A 444 -17.44 33.52 -50.77
CA PRO A 444 -16.08 33.10 -51.13
C PRO A 444 -15.21 34.25 -51.64
N ALA A 445 -15.74 35.13 -52.49
CA ALA A 445 -14.98 36.29 -53.01
C ALA A 445 -14.59 37.26 -51.89
N PHE A 446 -15.51 37.51 -50.94
CA PHE A 446 -15.23 38.32 -49.76
C PHE A 446 -14.12 37.71 -48.89
N LEU A 447 -14.22 36.42 -48.55
CA LEU A 447 -13.23 35.75 -47.71
C LEU A 447 -11.85 35.67 -48.38
N SER A 448 -11.77 35.44 -49.69
CA SER A 448 -10.50 35.46 -50.41
C SER A 448 -9.84 36.83 -50.42
N ALA A 449 -10.62 37.90 -50.68
CA ALA A 449 -10.09 39.26 -50.64
C ALA A 449 -9.61 39.65 -49.23
N LEU A 450 -10.37 39.25 -48.20
CA LEU A 450 -9.99 39.46 -46.80
C LEU A 450 -8.71 38.69 -46.43
N THR A 451 -8.54 37.46 -46.90
CA THR A 451 -7.32 36.69 -46.65
C THR A 451 -6.10 37.38 -47.24
N LEU A 452 -6.20 37.92 -48.46
CA LEU A 452 -5.09 38.63 -49.10
C LEU A 452 -4.75 39.93 -48.38
N ASP A 453 -5.76 40.71 -47.95
CA ASP A 453 -5.55 41.94 -47.18
C ASP A 453 -4.89 41.67 -45.81
N LEU A 454 -5.39 40.67 -45.08
CA LEU A 454 -4.81 40.28 -43.78
C LEU A 454 -3.40 39.71 -43.93
N PHE A 455 -3.15 38.91 -44.96
CA PHE A 455 -1.82 38.40 -45.25
C PHE A 455 -0.82 39.52 -45.56
N GLN A 456 -1.22 40.52 -46.34
CA GLN A 456 -0.37 41.70 -46.62
C GLN A 456 -0.06 42.48 -45.34
N LYS A 457 -1.06 42.73 -44.49
CA LYS A 457 -0.88 43.41 -43.20
C LYS A 457 0.04 42.64 -42.25
N ALA A 458 -0.15 41.32 -42.15
CA ALA A 458 0.69 40.43 -41.34
C ALA A 458 2.14 40.36 -41.85
N THR A 459 2.37 40.53 -43.17
CA THR A 459 3.72 40.53 -43.74
C THR A 459 4.43 41.87 -43.54
N ILE A 460 3.69 42.99 -43.58
CA ILE A 460 4.23 44.34 -43.35
C ILE A 460 4.63 44.57 -41.89
N THR A 461 3.97 43.92 -40.93
CA THR A 461 4.33 44.00 -39.50
C THR A 461 5.51 43.11 -39.11
N LEU A 462 5.91 42.14 -39.96
CA LEU A 462 7.06 41.25 -39.74
C LEU A 462 8.37 41.73 -40.39
N SER A 463 8.32 42.75 -41.24
CA SER A 463 9.47 43.43 -41.87
C SER A 463 9.76 44.74 -41.18
#